data_AF-A0A2N5N140-F1
#
_entry.id   AF-A0A2N5N140-F1
#
_cell.length_a   1.000
_cell.length_b   1.000
_cell.length_c   1.000
_cell.angle_alpha   90.00
_cell.angle_beta   90.00
_cell.angle_gamma   90.00
#
_symmetry.space_group_name_H-M   'P 1'
#
loop_
_entity.id
_entity.type
_entity.pdbx_description
1 polymer ?
#
loop_
_entity_poly.entity_id
_entity_poly.type
_entity_poly.pdbx_seq_one_letter_code
_entity_poly.pdbx_strand_id
1 'polypeptide(L)'
;MATSLPMPTPDYSLTPDQLAELSDRSLLIRFLEPVLAPLRGASDIRKKEAFDALPQKLRPLFLLRVLDGHAAGSAWEYYVWTGMLLQTPDTWAGLLAAFRELGSLELLETLADTAAVHRKRLEGKSPAPPPAASDFEREPGLRAEMEALHAAYEPAVAEAYRAAAERVRSALRQAAYPPGAGTGSE
;
A
#
# COMPACT_ATOMS: atom_id res chain seq x y z
N MET A 1 12.03 22.18 23.72
CA MET A 1 12.12 20.71 23.67
C MET A 1 10.87 20.21 22.95
N ALA A 2 10.99 19.72 21.72
CA ALA A 2 9.87 19.08 21.04
C ALA A 2 9.69 17.69 21.65
N THR A 3 8.59 17.47 22.35
CA THR A 3 8.17 16.14 22.78
C THR A 3 7.94 15.31 21.54
N SER A 4 8.80 14.30 21.31
CA SER A 4 8.58 13.30 20.29
C SER A 4 7.23 12.64 20.58
N LEU A 5 6.26 12.85 19.69
CA LEU A 5 4.95 12.21 19.83
C LEU A 5 5.16 10.68 19.85
N PRO A 6 4.39 9.94 20.67
CA PRO A 6 4.46 8.50 20.65
C PRO A 6 4.18 7.98 19.24
N MET A 7 5.00 7.04 18.80
CA MET A 7 4.86 6.44 17.48
C MET A 7 3.52 5.72 17.38
N PRO A 8 2.70 6.00 16.34
CA PRO A 8 1.43 5.32 16.21
C PRO A 8 1.66 3.83 15.93
N THR A 9 0.88 2.99 16.60
CA THR A 9 0.94 1.52 16.48
C THR A 9 -0.35 0.99 15.87
N PRO A 10 -0.32 -0.14 15.15
CA PRO A 10 -1.53 -0.79 14.64
C PRO A 10 -2.56 -1.12 15.74
N ASP A 11 -3.81 -1.31 15.34
CA ASP A 11 -4.88 -1.75 16.23
C ASP A 11 -4.78 -3.26 16.53
N TYR A 12 -4.16 -3.60 17.66
CA TYR A 12 -4.11 -4.98 18.15
C TYR A 12 -5.32 -5.39 19.02
N SER A 13 -6.33 -4.51 19.15
CA SER A 13 -7.50 -4.74 20.01
C SER A 13 -8.68 -5.45 19.32
N LEU A 14 -8.52 -5.83 18.05
CA LEU A 14 -9.57 -6.50 17.26
C LEU A 14 -9.98 -7.84 17.88
N THR A 15 -11.29 -8.01 18.11
CA THR A 15 -11.86 -9.24 18.67
C THR A 15 -11.94 -10.37 17.62
N PRO A 16 -12.02 -11.65 18.04
CA PRO A 16 -12.22 -12.76 17.11
C PRO A 16 -13.44 -12.58 16.20
N ASP A 17 -14.56 -12.08 16.73
CA ASP A 17 -15.78 -11.83 15.95
C ASP A 17 -15.54 -10.75 14.88
N GLN A 18 -14.84 -9.66 15.24
CA GLN A 18 -14.46 -8.63 14.28
C GLN A 18 -13.54 -9.17 13.18
N LEU A 19 -12.66 -10.11 13.49
CA LEU A 19 -11.79 -10.75 12.51
C LEU A 19 -12.54 -11.67 11.53
N ALA A 20 -13.66 -12.25 11.96
CA ALA A 20 -14.50 -13.11 11.14
C ALA A 20 -15.40 -12.32 10.19
N GLU A 21 -15.85 -11.12 10.60
CA GLU A 21 -16.80 -10.30 9.82
C GLU A 21 -16.12 -9.36 8.81
N LEU A 22 -14.89 -8.91 9.09
CA LEU A 22 -14.21 -7.96 8.22
C LEU A 22 -13.66 -8.64 6.95
N SER A 23 -13.98 -8.05 5.79
CA SER A 23 -13.29 -8.37 4.54
C SER A 23 -11.78 -8.07 4.67
N ASP A 24 -10.96 -8.70 3.83
CA ASP A 24 -9.50 -8.55 3.90
C ASP A 24 -9.05 -7.09 3.79
N ARG A 25 -9.69 -6.33 2.89
CA ARG A 25 -9.44 -4.88 2.75
C ARG A 25 -9.87 -4.10 3.98
N SER A 26 -11.07 -4.34 4.51
CA SER A 26 -11.57 -3.64 5.70
C SER A 26 -10.76 -3.95 6.95
N LEU A 27 -10.27 -5.19 7.08
CA LEU A 27 -9.37 -5.60 8.15
C LEU A 27 -8.07 -4.79 8.10
N LEU A 28 -7.42 -4.71 6.94
CA LEU A 28 -6.18 -3.95 6.79
C LEU A 28 -6.38 -2.46 7.03
N ILE A 29 -7.48 -1.87 6.52
CA ILE A 29 -7.84 -0.48 6.78
C ILE A 29 -7.91 -0.25 8.28
N ARG A 30 -8.70 -1.04 9.00
CA ARG A 30 -8.89 -0.86 10.44
C ARG A 30 -7.60 -1.07 11.23
N PHE A 31 -6.85 -2.11 10.89
CA PHE A 31 -5.58 -2.44 11.55
C PHE A 31 -4.53 -1.33 11.40
N LEU A 32 -4.43 -0.70 10.21
CA LEU A 32 -3.43 0.34 9.92
C LEU A 32 -3.93 1.78 10.13
N GLU A 33 -5.23 2.01 10.30
CA GLU A 33 -5.78 3.37 10.46
C GLU A 33 -5.09 4.17 11.58
N PRO A 34 -4.78 3.62 12.77
CA PRO A 34 -4.08 4.38 13.81
C PRO A 34 -2.68 4.84 13.38
N VAL A 35 -2.03 4.10 12.47
CA VAL A 35 -0.72 4.45 11.87
C VAL A 35 -0.87 5.51 10.79
N LEU A 36 -1.88 5.37 9.92
CA LEU A 36 -2.04 6.22 8.73
C LEU A 36 -2.74 7.55 9.01
N ALA A 37 -3.74 7.57 9.89
CA ALA A 37 -4.54 8.77 10.17
C ALA A 37 -3.68 9.97 10.60
N PRO A 38 -2.69 9.84 11.51
CA PRO A 38 -1.82 10.95 11.92
C PRO A 38 -0.87 11.45 10.83
N LEU A 39 -0.70 10.69 9.75
CA LEU A 39 0.20 11.02 8.63
C LEU A 39 -0.51 11.77 7.51
N ARG A 40 -1.85 11.86 7.55
CA ARG A 40 -2.64 12.66 6.60
C ARG A 40 -2.27 14.13 6.75
N GLY A 41 -1.79 14.75 5.65
CA GLY A 41 -1.33 16.14 5.66
C GLY A 41 0.00 16.39 6.38
N ALA A 42 0.67 15.35 6.90
CA ALA A 42 1.97 15.49 7.52
C ALA A 42 3.07 15.81 6.49
N SER A 43 4.17 16.41 6.95
CA SER A 43 5.37 16.62 6.13
C SER A 43 6.00 15.29 5.71
N ASP A 44 6.75 15.31 4.61
CA ASP A 44 7.43 14.11 4.12
C ASP A 44 8.49 13.59 5.09
N ILE A 45 9.14 14.49 5.84
CA ILE A 45 10.05 14.14 6.95
C ILE A 45 9.31 13.28 7.98
N ARG A 46 8.14 13.72 8.43
CA ARG A 46 7.35 13.00 9.43
C ARG A 46 6.81 11.66 8.90
N LYS A 47 6.40 11.60 7.63
CA LYS A 47 5.98 10.35 7.00
C LYS A 47 7.13 9.35 6.92
N LYS A 48 8.33 9.82 6.57
CA LYS A 48 9.54 9.00 6.53
C LYS A 48 9.92 8.48 7.91
N GLU A 49 9.97 9.35 8.91
CA GLU A 49 10.23 8.95 10.31
C GLU A 49 9.22 7.89 10.77
N ALA A 50 7.94 8.07 10.43
CA ALA A 50 6.91 7.11 10.78
C ALA A 50 7.10 5.75 10.10
N PHE A 51 7.41 5.75 8.81
CA PHE A 51 7.71 4.54 8.05
C PHE A 51 8.96 3.82 8.58
N ASP A 52 10.02 4.56 8.90
CA ASP A 52 11.28 4.00 9.39
C ASP A 52 11.11 3.37 10.78
N ALA A 53 10.25 3.93 11.63
CA ALA A 53 9.97 3.35 12.95
C ALA A 53 9.00 2.16 12.91
N LEU A 54 8.31 1.90 11.79
CA LEU A 54 7.44 0.74 11.67
C LEU A 54 8.27 -0.56 11.72
N PRO A 55 7.84 -1.57 12.50
CA PRO A 55 8.41 -2.91 12.43
C PRO A 55 8.46 -3.41 11.00
N GLN A 56 9.58 -4.02 10.61
CA GLN A 56 9.82 -4.45 9.21
C GLN A 56 8.65 -5.26 8.64
N LYS A 57 8.12 -6.21 9.43
CA LYS A 57 6.98 -7.07 9.07
C LYS A 57 5.67 -6.32 8.73
N LEU A 58 5.54 -5.04 9.13
CA LEU A 58 4.36 -4.21 8.87
C LEU A 58 4.53 -3.27 7.69
N ARG A 59 5.77 -3.01 7.26
CA ARG A 59 6.06 -2.07 6.17
C ARG A 59 5.40 -2.47 4.84
N PRO A 60 5.33 -3.77 4.45
CA PRO A 60 4.62 -4.14 3.23
C PRO A 60 3.11 -3.85 3.28
N LEU A 61 2.49 -4.05 4.45
CA LEU A 61 1.06 -3.78 4.65
C LEU A 61 0.79 -2.27 4.57
N PHE A 62 1.68 -1.46 5.16
CA PHE A 62 1.63 -0.01 5.06
C PHE A 62 1.73 0.47 3.61
N LEU A 63 2.71 -0.04 2.85
CA LEU A 63 2.93 0.35 1.46
C LEU A 63 1.79 -0.10 0.53
N LEU A 64 1.22 -1.29 0.75
CA LEU A 64 0.00 -1.73 0.07
C LEU A 64 -1.14 -0.73 0.30
N ARG A 65 -1.34 -0.31 1.55
CA ARG A 65 -2.43 0.60 1.88
C ARG A 65 -2.22 2.02 1.35
N VAL A 66 -0.97 2.50 1.29
CA VAL A 66 -0.62 3.79 0.67
C VAL A 66 -0.88 3.75 -0.83
N LEU A 67 -0.39 2.73 -1.54
CA LEU A 67 -0.66 2.58 -2.97
C LEU A 67 -2.16 2.54 -3.25
N ASP A 68 -2.88 1.63 -2.60
CA ASP A 68 -4.31 1.44 -2.83
C ASP A 68 -5.15 2.66 -2.44
N GLY A 69 -4.74 3.37 -1.38
CA GLY A 69 -5.42 4.60 -0.95
C GLY A 69 -5.38 5.73 -1.97
N HIS A 70 -4.41 5.69 -2.87
CA HIS A 70 -4.19 6.69 -3.89
C HIS A 70 -4.66 6.22 -5.26
N ALA A 71 -4.48 4.94 -5.57
CA ALA A 71 -4.57 4.42 -6.93
C ALA A 71 -5.89 3.69 -7.23
N ALA A 72 -6.73 3.41 -6.23
CA ALA A 72 -7.91 2.55 -6.41
C ALA A 72 -9.14 3.24 -7.01
N GLY A 73 -9.28 4.56 -6.88
CA GLY A 73 -10.55 5.23 -7.16
C GLY A 73 -10.92 5.30 -8.65
N SER A 74 -9.93 5.35 -9.54
CA SER A 74 -10.14 5.44 -10.98
C SER A 74 -8.84 5.23 -11.76
N ALA A 75 -8.95 4.95 -13.07
CA ALA A 75 -7.80 4.83 -13.96
C ALA A 75 -6.95 6.11 -14.02
N TRP A 76 -7.55 7.30 -13.87
CA TRP A 76 -6.79 8.55 -13.86
C TRP A 76 -5.98 8.72 -12.57
N GLU A 77 -6.57 8.40 -11.41
CA GLU A 77 -5.86 8.41 -10.13
C GLU A 77 -4.74 7.37 -10.14
N TYR A 78 -5.03 6.18 -10.64
CA TYR A 78 -4.05 5.12 -10.85
C TYR A 78 -2.87 5.61 -11.69
N TYR A 79 -3.15 6.21 -12.85
CA TYR A 79 -2.15 6.79 -13.75
C TYR A 79 -1.30 7.87 -13.05
N VAL A 80 -1.92 8.87 -12.43
CA VAL A 80 -1.18 9.98 -11.82
C VAL A 80 -0.32 9.52 -10.66
N TRP A 81 -0.86 8.70 -9.76
CA TRP A 81 -0.11 8.27 -8.59
C TRP A 81 1.04 7.32 -8.96
N THR A 82 0.83 6.37 -9.85
CA THR A 82 1.92 5.49 -10.32
C THR A 82 3.00 6.28 -11.07
N GLY A 83 2.63 7.28 -11.87
CA GLY A 83 3.57 8.14 -12.58
C GLY A 83 4.37 9.04 -11.63
N MET A 84 3.74 9.59 -10.59
CA MET A 84 4.44 10.33 -9.53
C MET A 84 5.42 9.44 -8.76
N LEU A 85 5.00 8.21 -8.40
CA LEU A 85 5.86 7.26 -7.68
C LEU A 85 7.09 6.87 -8.51
N LEU A 86 6.94 6.68 -9.81
CA LEU A 86 8.04 6.37 -10.72
C LEU A 86 9.08 7.50 -10.86
N GLN A 87 8.68 8.74 -10.61
CA GLN A 87 9.60 9.88 -10.55
C GLN A 87 10.36 9.97 -9.21
N THR A 88 10.04 9.09 -8.26
CA THR A 88 10.75 8.91 -6.98
C THR A 88 11.33 7.49 -6.91
N PRO A 89 12.50 7.22 -7.52
CA PRO A 89 13.01 5.86 -7.74
C PRO A 89 13.13 5.01 -6.48
N ASP A 90 13.55 5.60 -5.36
CA ASP A 90 13.70 4.90 -4.09
C ASP A 90 12.34 4.44 -3.53
N THR A 91 11.31 5.28 -3.64
CA THR A 91 9.94 4.95 -3.21
C THR A 91 9.36 3.83 -4.07
N TRP A 92 9.55 3.90 -5.39
CA TRP A 92 9.09 2.86 -6.31
C TRP A 92 9.78 1.51 -6.04
N ALA A 93 11.11 1.51 -5.86
CA ALA A 93 11.86 0.31 -5.51
C ALA A 93 11.39 -0.30 -4.17
N GLY A 94 11.12 0.55 -3.17
CA GLY A 94 10.57 0.13 -1.88
C GLY A 94 9.19 -0.53 -2.00
N LEU A 95 8.29 0.03 -2.81
CA LEU A 95 6.98 -0.56 -3.11
C LEU A 95 7.10 -1.95 -3.74
N LEU A 96 7.92 -2.09 -4.78
CA LEU A 96 8.13 -3.38 -5.44
C LEU A 96 8.76 -4.42 -4.50
N ALA A 97 9.71 -4.02 -3.65
CA ALA A 97 10.30 -4.91 -2.66
C ALA A 97 9.25 -5.41 -1.64
N ALA A 98 8.37 -4.52 -1.17
CA ALA A 98 7.27 -4.86 -0.28
C ALA A 98 6.28 -5.87 -0.91
N PHE A 99 5.88 -5.66 -2.17
CA PHE A 99 4.95 -6.60 -2.83
C PHE A 99 5.59 -7.94 -3.15
N ARG A 100 6.91 -7.96 -3.42
CA ARG A 100 7.66 -9.21 -3.49
C ARG A 100 7.67 -9.94 -2.14
N GLU A 101 7.85 -9.21 -1.04
CA GLU A 101 7.78 -9.79 0.31
C GLU A 101 6.39 -10.35 0.62
N LEU A 102 5.31 -9.70 0.15
CA LEU A 102 3.94 -10.19 0.28
C LEU A 102 3.64 -11.42 -0.60
N GLY A 103 4.46 -11.68 -1.62
CA GLY A 103 4.21 -12.75 -2.60
C GLY A 103 3.17 -12.37 -3.65
N SER A 104 2.88 -11.07 -3.84
CA SER A 104 1.85 -10.57 -4.74
C SER A 104 2.37 -10.46 -6.18
N LEU A 105 2.58 -11.60 -6.84
CA LEU A 105 3.16 -11.66 -8.19
C LEU A 105 2.33 -10.94 -9.24
N GLU A 106 1.02 -11.15 -9.27
CA GLU A 106 0.11 -10.49 -10.23
C GLU A 106 0.15 -8.96 -10.06
N LEU A 107 0.22 -8.47 -8.81
CA LEU A 107 0.34 -7.03 -8.56
C LEU A 107 1.69 -6.50 -9.06
N LEU A 108 2.78 -7.26 -8.91
CA LEU A 108 4.09 -6.87 -9.44
C LEU A 108 4.10 -6.81 -10.97
N GLU A 109 3.44 -7.75 -11.65
CA GLU A 109 3.31 -7.77 -13.11
C GLU A 109 2.52 -6.56 -13.60
N THR A 110 1.34 -6.30 -13.03
CA THR A 110 0.53 -5.12 -13.38
C THR A 110 1.28 -3.81 -13.15
N LEU A 111 2.07 -3.70 -12.08
CA LEU A 111 2.90 -2.52 -11.81
C LEU A 111 4.10 -2.40 -12.78
N ALA A 112 4.65 -3.51 -13.26
CA ALA A 112 5.71 -3.51 -14.26
C ALA A 112 5.19 -3.02 -15.61
N ASP A 113 4.02 -3.50 -16.04
CA ASP A 113 3.35 -3.06 -17.27
C ASP A 113 2.99 -1.58 -17.18
N THR A 114 2.43 -1.16 -16.05
CA THR A 114 2.15 0.26 -15.78
C THR A 114 3.41 1.12 -15.86
N ALA A 115 4.53 0.64 -15.32
CA ALA A 115 5.80 1.36 -15.42
C ALA A 115 6.33 1.45 -16.85
N ALA A 116 6.07 0.44 -17.69
CA ALA A 116 6.45 0.48 -19.10
C ALA A 116 5.69 1.59 -19.86
N VAL A 117 4.39 1.74 -19.61
CA VAL A 117 3.57 2.82 -20.19
C VAL A 117 4.10 4.19 -19.80
N HIS A 118 4.37 4.40 -18.51
CA HIS A 118 4.95 5.67 -18.03
C HIS A 118 6.32 5.95 -18.64
N ARG A 119 7.22 4.96 -18.69
CA ARG A 119 8.55 5.15 -19.28
C ARG A 119 8.47 5.52 -20.76
N LYS A 120 7.63 4.84 -21.53
CA LYS A 120 7.37 5.15 -22.94
C LYS A 120 6.88 6.59 -23.12
N ARG A 121 5.98 7.05 -22.25
CA ARG A 121 5.50 8.45 -22.27
C ARG A 121 6.63 9.46 -22.01
N LEU A 122 7.58 9.11 -21.16
CA LEU A 122 8.70 9.96 -20.74
C LEU A 122 9.90 9.92 -21.70
N GLU A 123 9.93 8.99 -22.66
CA GLU A 123 11.02 8.91 -23.64
C GLU A 123 11.23 10.24 -24.36
N GLY A 124 12.48 10.72 -24.35
CA GLY A 124 12.88 11.99 -24.97
C GLY A 124 12.42 13.26 -24.24
N LYS A 125 11.75 13.16 -23.09
CA LYS A 125 11.27 14.32 -22.30
C LYS A 125 12.18 14.55 -21.09
N SER A 126 12.97 15.63 -21.12
CA SER A 126 13.79 16.06 -19.99
C SER A 126 13.64 17.58 -19.76
N PRO A 127 13.12 18.05 -18.61
CA PRO A 127 12.63 17.23 -17.50
C PRO A 127 11.33 16.49 -17.84
N ALA A 128 11.11 15.34 -17.21
CA ALA A 128 9.87 14.60 -17.31
C ALA A 128 8.71 15.44 -16.73
N PRO A 129 7.65 15.74 -17.51
CA PRO A 129 6.51 16.46 -16.96
C PRO A 129 5.75 15.56 -15.96
N PRO A 130 5.18 16.13 -14.89
CA PRO A 130 4.31 15.36 -14.01
C PRO A 130 3.12 14.80 -14.79
N PRO A 131 2.63 13.60 -14.46
CA PRO A 131 1.40 13.07 -15.04
C PRO A 131 0.22 13.95 -14.61
N ALA A 132 -0.73 14.19 -15.51
CA ALA A 132 -1.90 15.02 -15.27
C ALA A 132 -3.15 14.41 -15.90
N ALA A 133 -4.32 14.71 -15.35
CA ALA A 133 -5.61 14.24 -15.89
C ALA A 133 -5.78 14.62 -17.38
N SER A 134 -5.30 15.80 -17.77
CA SER A 134 -5.36 16.28 -19.16
C SER A 134 -4.53 15.47 -20.15
N ASP A 135 -3.65 14.57 -19.69
CA ASP A 135 -2.97 13.63 -20.59
C ASP A 135 -3.97 12.69 -21.26
N PHE A 136 -5.03 12.26 -20.56
CA PHE A 136 -6.06 11.37 -21.12
C PHE A 136 -6.90 12.05 -22.21
N GLU A 137 -7.08 13.37 -22.12
CA GLU A 137 -7.77 14.16 -23.14
C GLU A 137 -6.91 14.33 -24.40
N ARG A 138 -5.60 14.50 -24.21
CA ARG A 138 -4.63 14.69 -25.29
C ARG A 138 -4.25 13.40 -25.99
N GLU A 139 -4.28 12.28 -25.27
CA GLU A 139 -3.83 10.98 -25.75
C GLU A 139 -4.89 9.90 -25.45
N PRO A 140 -5.95 9.75 -26.29
CA PRO A 140 -7.01 8.77 -26.04
C PRO A 140 -6.52 7.32 -25.95
N GLY A 141 -5.42 6.99 -26.63
CA GLY A 141 -4.76 5.68 -26.52
C GLY A 141 -4.21 5.42 -25.12
N LEU A 142 -3.61 6.43 -24.47
CA LEU A 142 -3.13 6.34 -23.09
C LEU A 142 -4.28 6.09 -22.12
N ARG A 143 -5.41 6.75 -22.32
CA ARG A 143 -6.59 6.53 -21.50
C ARG A 143 -7.05 5.07 -21.56
N ALA A 144 -7.23 4.52 -22.75
CA ALA A 144 -7.69 3.13 -22.92
C ALA A 144 -6.69 2.12 -22.32
N GLU A 145 -5.39 2.36 -22.51
CA GLU A 145 -4.32 1.53 -21.95
C GLU A 145 -4.32 1.56 -20.42
N MET A 146 -4.44 2.75 -19.82
CA MET A 146 -4.49 2.90 -18.36
C MET A 146 -5.80 2.40 -17.75
N GLU A 147 -6.92 2.48 -18.45
CA GLU A 147 -8.20 1.87 -18.04
C GLU A 147 -8.07 0.34 -17.98
N ALA A 148 -7.42 -0.28 -18.97
CA ALA A 148 -7.15 -1.72 -18.96
C ALA A 148 -6.21 -2.13 -17.81
N LEU A 149 -5.14 -1.37 -17.58
CA LEU A 149 -4.20 -1.62 -16.48
C LEU A 149 -4.85 -1.43 -15.10
N HIS A 150 -5.70 -0.42 -14.94
CA HIS A 150 -6.45 -0.22 -13.70
C HIS A 150 -7.43 -1.37 -13.45
N ALA A 151 -8.11 -1.86 -14.50
CA ALA A 151 -8.97 -3.04 -14.40
C ALA A 151 -8.20 -4.31 -14.02
N ALA A 152 -6.94 -4.47 -14.46
CA ALA A 152 -6.07 -5.56 -14.03
C ALA A 152 -5.51 -5.36 -12.61
N TYR A 153 -5.35 -4.11 -12.18
CA TYR A 153 -4.87 -3.76 -10.84
C TYR A 153 -5.88 -4.14 -9.75
N GLU A 154 -7.18 -3.94 -9.98
CA GLU A 154 -8.23 -4.22 -8.97
C GLU A 154 -8.22 -5.66 -8.42
N PRO A 155 -8.25 -6.73 -9.25
CA PRO A 155 -8.15 -8.09 -8.74
C PRO A 155 -6.77 -8.39 -8.14
N ALA A 156 -5.69 -7.86 -8.73
CA ALA A 156 -4.32 -8.08 -8.24
C ALA A 156 -4.08 -7.47 -6.84
N VAL A 157 -4.64 -6.27 -6.58
CA VAL A 157 -4.57 -5.66 -5.25
C VAL A 157 -5.46 -6.39 -4.26
N ALA A 158 -6.63 -6.90 -4.68
CA ALA A 158 -7.49 -7.70 -3.82
C ALA A 158 -6.78 -8.97 -3.32
N GLU A 159 -6.05 -9.65 -4.19
CA GLU A 159 -5.21 -10.81 -3.82
C GLU A 159 -4.07 -10.41 -2.87
N ALA A 160 -3.42 -9.26 -3.09
CA ALA A 160 -2.44 -8.72 -2.15
C ALA A 160 -3.04 -8.42 -0.77
N TYR A 161 -4.28 -7.90 -0.72
CA TYR A 161 -5.03 -7.70 0.52
C TYR A 161 -5.31 -9.01 1.23
N ARG A 162 -5.67 -10.08 0.51
CA ARG A 162 -5.89 -11.41 1.09
C ARG A 162 -4.64 -11.92 1.79
N ALA A 163 -3.51 -11.93 1.10
CA ALA A 163 -2.22 -12.36 1.67
C ALA A 163 -1.81 -11.51 2.90
N ALA A 164 -2.03 -10.20 2.82
CA ALA A 164 -1.74 -9.30 3.94
C ALA A 164 -2.69 -9.50 5.13
N ALA A 165 -3.98 -9.74 4.88
CA ALA A 165 -4.99 -10.00 5.90
C ALA A 165 -4.70 -11.30 6.65
N GLU A 166 -4.26 -12.35 5.97
CA GLU A 166 -3.80 -13.59 6.60
C GLU A 166 -2.65 -13.34 7.61
N ARG A 167 -1.68 -12.47 7.25
CA ARG A 167 -0.60 -12.08 8.17
C ARG A 167 -1.12 -11.32 9.39
N VAL A 168 -2.06 -10.39 9.20
CA VAL A 168 -2.69 -9.64 10.30
C VAL A 168 -3.45 -10.59 11.23
N ARG A 169 -4.30 -11.48 10.69
CA ARG A 169 -5.02 -12.49 11.48
C ARG A 169 -4.07 -13.39 12.26
N SER A 170 -2.96 -13.81 11.64
CA SER A 170 -1.93 -14.61 12.32
C SER A 170 -1.30 -13.85 13.50
N ALA A 171 -0.90 -12.60 13.29
CA ALA A 171 -0.29 -11.75 14.32
C ALA A 171 -1.24 -11.49 15.49
N LEU A 172 -2.52 -11.23 15.22
CA LEU A 172 -3.53 -11.00 16.27
C LEU A 172 -3.82 -12.25 17.09
N ARG A 173 -3.89 -13.43 16.45
CA ARG A 173 -4.02 -14.71 17.17
C ARG A 173 -2.84 -14.97 18.10
N GLN A 174 -1.61 -14.70 17.65
CA GLN A 174 -0.41 -14.84 18.48
C GLN A 174 -0.38 -13.85 19.65
N ALA A 175 -0.88 -12.62 19.45
CA ALA A 175 -0.99 -11.63 20.52
C ALA A 175 -2.04 -12.02 21.57
N ALA A 176 -3.16 -12.62 21.15
CA ALA A 176 -4.20 -13.10 22.05
C ALA A 176 -3.80 -14.37 22.83
N TYR A 177 -2.95 -15.22 22.25
CA TYR A 177 -2.47 -16.47 22.84
C TYR A 177 -0.94 -16.58 22.74
N PRO A 178 -0.18 -15.93 23.64
CA PRO A 178 1.27 -16.01 23.61
C PRO A 178 1.75 -17.45 23.91
N PRO A 179 2.76 -17.96 23.18
CA PRO A 179 3.32 -19.28 23.45
C PRO A 179 3.89 -19.32 24.87
N GLY A 180 3.33 -20.19 25.72
CA GLY A 180 3.69 -20.31 27.14
C GLY A 180 2.53 -20.08 28.13
N ALA A 181 1.37 -19.61 27.67
CA ALA A 181 0.15 -19.53 28.50
C ALA A 181 -0.56 -20.90 28.67
N GLY A 182 0.21 -21.99 28.61
CA GLY A 182 -0.28 -23.34 28.88
C GLY A 182 -0.60 -23.47 30.36
N THR A 183 -1.88 -23.69 30.63
CA THR A 183 -2.50 -24.09 31.89
C THR A 183 -1.58 -24.90 32.79
N GLY A 184 -0.99 -24.24 33.80
CA GLY A 184 -0.61 -24.90 35.03
C GLY A 184 -1.88 -25.32 35.75
N SER A 185 -2.36 -26.53 35.45
CA SER A 185 -3.27 -27.24 36.32
C SER A 185 -2.39 -28.09 37.23
N GLU A 186 -2.17 -27.59 38.45
CA GLU A 186 -1.86 -28.44 39.61
C GLU A 186 -3.11 -29.23 40.02
#